data_AF-A0A528TK69-F1
#
_entry.id   AF-A0A528TK69-F1
#
_cell.length_a   1.000
_cell.length_b   1.000
_cell.length_c   1.000
_cell.angle_alpha   90.00
_cell.angle_beta   90.00
_cell.angle_gamma   90.00
#
_symmetry.space_group_name_H-M   'P 1'
#
loop_
_entity.id
_entity.type
_entity.pdbx_description
1 polymer ?
#
loop_
_entity_poly.entity_id
_entity_poly.type
_entity_poly.pdbx_seq_one_letter_code
_entity_poly.pdbx_strand_id
1 'polypeptide(L)'
;AAYVDAVLADGDTGWGIIGVSLRSPDTRDALSPQDGLYTLAVRESAGEQLQIIGSIVSLLVAPEDPDAVLTALTDPRTRIVTLTITEKAYLRAADGSLDETHPDIVHDLGNPGSPRTAHGFL
;
A
#
# COMPACT_ATOMS: atom_id res chain seq x y z
N ALA A 1 6.93 6.05 -3.62
CA ALA A 1 6.23 7.20 -4.22
C ALA A 1 7.24 8.22 -4.76
N ALA A 2 7.87 9.08 -3.95
CA ALA A 2 8.79 10.13 -4.43
C ALA A 2 9.85 9.68 -5.45
N TYR A 3 10.51 8.53 -5.25
CA TYR A 3 11.48 8.01 -6.23
C TYR A 3 10.84 7.53 -7.55
N VAL A 4 9.63 6.95 -7.49
CA VAL A 4 8.87 6.58 -8.70
C VAL A 4 8.44 7.84 -9.44
N ASP A 5 8.05 8.88 -8.70
CA ASP A 5 7.70 10.19 -9.23
C ASP A 5 8.86 10.86 -9.97
N ALA A 6 10.07 10.78 -9.43
CA ALA A 6 11.28 11.27 -10.10
C ALA A 6 11.56 10.51 -11.41
N VAL A 7 11.42 9.19 -11.42
CA VAL A 7 11.59 8.37 -12.64
C VAL A 7 10.54 8.73 -13.70
N LEU A 8 9.30 9.00 -13.29
CA LEU A 8 8.24 9.48 -14.17
C LEU A 8 8.57 10.85 -14.77
N ALA A 9 9.09 11.77 -13.94
CA ALA A 9 9.52 13.10 -14.38
C ALA A 9 10.69 13.04 -15.38
N ASP A 10 11.56 12.03 -15.28
CA ASP A 10 12.64 11.75 -16.22
C ASP A 10 12.17 11.06 -17.53
N GLY A 11 10.87 10.75 -17.64
CA GLY A 11 10.23 10.29 -18.88
C GLY A 11 9.87 8.80 -18.95
N ASP A 12 10.22 7.99 -17.94
CA ASP A 12 9.78 6.59 -17.87
C ASP A 12 8.36 6.50 -17.30
N THR A 13 7.39 6.37 -18.20
CA THR A 13 5.95 6.28 -17.88
C THR A 13 5.45 4.86 -17.66
N GLY A 14 6.35 3.88 -17.57
CA GLY A 14 6.01 2.47 -17.41
C GLY A 14 5.59 2.06 -16.00
N TRP A 15 5.59 2.99 -15.03
CA TRP A 15 5.38 2.70 -13.62
C TRP A 15 4.37 3.62 -12.95
N GLY A 16 3.65 3.08 -11.98
CA GLY A 16 2.71 3.79 -11.12
C GLY A 16 2.42 2.95 -9.88
N ILE A 17 1.81 3.56 -8.86
CA ILE A 17 1.56 2.91 -7.57
C ILE A 17 0.05 2.84 -7.34
N ILE A 18 -0.45 1.63 -7.08
CA ILE A 18 -1.74 1.42 -6.43
C ILE A 18 -1.45 1.27 -4.94
N GLY A 19 -1.93 2.22 -4.13
CA GLY A 19 -1.84 2.12 -2.67
C GLY A 19 -2.97 1.25 -2.12
N VAL A 20 -2.67 0.40 -1.13
CA VAL A 20 -3.68 -0.41 -0.45
C VAL A 20 -3.60 -0.17 1.05
N SER A 21 -4.70 0.28 1.65
CA SER A 21 -4.87 0.29 3.10
C SER A 21 -5.53 -1.00 3.55
N LEU A 22 -4.90 -1.72 4.48
CA LEU A 22 -5.49 -2.92 5.10
C LEU A 22 -6.46 -2.60 6.23
N ARG A 23 -6.67 -1.32 6.58
CA ARG A 23 -7.35 -0.94 7.82
C ARG A 23 -8.40 0.16 7.64
N SER A 24 -7.99 1.37 7.28
CA SER A 24 -8.89 2.54 7.28
C SER A 24 -8.90 3.27 5.93
N PRO A 25 -9.99 3.97 5.60
CA PRO A 25 -10.12 4.73 4.37
C PRO A 25 -9.49 6.11 4.41
N ASP A 26 -9.05 6.61 5.57
CA ASP A 26 -8.67 8.02 5.78
C ASP A 26 -7.70 8.57 4.71
N THR A 27 -6.67 7.80 4.33
CA THR A 27 -5.72 8.22 3.28
C THR A 27 -6.34 8.22 1.90
N ARG A 28 -7.19 7.23 1.56
CA ARG A 28 -7.96 7.22 0.31
C ARG A 28 -8.87 8.44 0.26
N ASP A 29 -9.62 8.69 1.32
CA ASP A 29 -10.59 9.80 1.41
C ASP A 29 -9.91 11.17 1.31
N ALA A 30 -8.71 11.33 1.88
CA ALA A 30 -7.96 12.59 1.81
C ALA A 30 -7.36 12.86 0.41
N LEU A 31 -6.92 11.80 -0.29
CA LEU A 31 -6.22 11.94 -1.57
C LEU A 31 -7.12 11.79 -2.79
N SER A 32 -8.23 11.07 -2.69
CA SER A 32 -9.15 10.83 -3.81
C SER A 32 -9.74 12.11 -4.41
N PRO A 33 -10.13 13.15 -3.64
CA PRO A 33 -10.60 14.42 -4.20
C PRO A 33 -9.52 15.20 -4.96
N GLN A 34 -8.25 14.78 -4.85
CA GLN A 34 -7.08 15.43 -5.44
C GLN A 34 -6.43 14.53 -6.50
N ASP A 35 -7.15 13.57 -7.07
CA ASP A 35 -6.64 12.61 -8.07
C ASP A 35 -5.43 11.79 -7.58
N GLY A 36 -5.33 11.53 -6.27
CA GLY A 36 -4.21 10.80 -5.67
C GLY A 36 -2.97 11.67 -5.41
N LEU A 37 -3.01 12.97 -5.73
CA LEU A 37 -1.90 13.90 -5.55
C LEU A 37 -1.69 14.26 -4.07
N TYR A 38 -0.43 14.41 -3.68
CA TYR A 38 -0.06 14.98 -2.38
C TYR A 38 1.21 15.82 -2.46
N THR A 39 1.39 16.74 -1.52
CA THR A 39 2.61 17.56 -1.43
C THR A 39 3.63 16.91 -0.51
N LEU A 40 4.82 16.63 -1.02
CA LEU A 40 6.01 16.30 -0.23
C LEU A 40 6.73 17.59 0.16
N ALA A 41 6.87 17.82 1.47
CA ALA A 41 7.66 18.91 2.02
C ALA A 41 8.97 18.37 2.61
N VAL A 42 10.11 18.77 2.02
CA VAL A 42 11.45 18.47 2.53
C VAL A 42 11.95 19.70 3.29
N ARG A 43 12.28 19.52 4.57
CA ARG A 43 12.66 20.60 5.48
C ARG A 43 14.09 20.42 5.96
N GLU A 44 14.88 21.48 5.83
CA GLU A 44 16.25 21.57 6.29
C GLU A 44 16.49 22.89 7.01
N SER A 45 17.65 23.05 7.66
CA SER A 45 17.99 24.31 8.35
C SER A 45 18.03 25.51 7.41
N ALA A 46 18.32 25.29 6.11
CA ALA A 46 18.42 26.34 5.10
C ALA A 46 17.07 26.69 4.45
N GLY A 47 16.01 25.89 4.65
CA GLY A 47 14.70 26.16 4.06
C GLY A 47 13.80 24.94 3.88
N GLU A 48 12.74 25.14 3.10
CA GLU A 48 11.72 24.14 2.77
C GLU A 48 11.59 24.03 1.24
N GLN A 49 11.50 22.80 0.74
CA GLN A 49 11.22 22.49 -0.65
C GLN A 49 9.91 21.71 -0.72
N LEU A 50 9.02 22.11 -1.63
CA LEU A 50 7.72 21.49 -1.84
C LEU A 50 7.66 20.87 -3.24
N GLN A 51 7.20 19.63 -3.33
CA GLN A 51 6.98 18.93 -4.59
C GLN A 51 5.61 18.25 -4.57
N ILE A 52 4.86 18.35 -5.67
CA ILE A 52 3.64 17.55 -5.86
C ILE A 52 4.06 16.15 -6.33
N ILE A 53 3.57 15.12 -5.65
CA ILE A 53 3.78 13.72 -6.01
C ILE A 53 2.52 13.19 -6.70
N GLY A 54 2.68 12.66 -7.91
CA GLY A 54 1.63 12.06 -8.73
C GLY A 54 1.83 10.57 -9.06
N SER A 55 2.88 9.95 -8.52
CA SER A 55 3.13 8.51 -8.72
C SER A 55 2.05 7.55 -8.19
N ILE A 56 1.09 8.01 -7.38
CA ILE A 56 -0.04 7.20 -6.88
C ILE A 56 -1.22 7.37 -7.84
N VAL A 57 -1.59 6.29 -8.54
CA VAL A 57 -2.64 6.30 -9.56
C VAL A 57 -3.98 5.76 -9.06
N SER A 58 -3.99 5.06 -7.93
CA SER A 58 -5.20 4.54 -7.30
C SER A 58 -4.94 4.20 -5.83
N LEU A 59 -6.00 4.23 -5.02
CA LEU A 59 -5.99 3.89 -3.60
C LEU A 59 -7.18 2.97 -3.29
N LEU A 60 -6.89 1.80 -2.72
CA LEU A 60 -7.86 0.80 -2.32
C LEU A 60 -7.89 0.63 -0.81
N VAL A 61 -9.03 0.20 -0.28
CA VAL A 61 -9.24 -0.08 1.14
C VAL A 61 -9.71 -1.53 1.24
N ALA A 62 -8.82 -2.43 1.67
CA ALA A 62 -9.06 -3.86 1.61
C ALA A 62 -10.32 -4.32 2.38
N PRO A 63 -10.66 -3.76 3.56
CA PRO A 63 -11.92 -4.08 4.22
C PRO A 63 -13.19 -3.64 3.47
N GLU A 64 -13.10 -2.67 2.56
CA GLU A 64 -14.25 -2.19 1.77
C GLU A 64 -14.41 -2.98 0.47
N ASP A 65 -13.30 -3.36 -0.17
CA ASP A 65 -13.29 -4.11 -1.44
C ASP A 65 -12.05 -5.01 -1.56
N PRO A 66 -12.06 -6.22 -0.95
CA PRO A 66 -10.94 -7.16 -1.01
C PRO A 66 -10.74 -7.73 -2.42
N ASP A 67 -11.81 -7.84 -3.22
CA ASP A 67 -11.75 -8.35 -4.59
C ASP A 67 -11.00 -7.38 -5.53
N ALA A 68 -11.18 -6.07 -5.36
CA ALA A 68 -10.40 -5.07 -6.08
C ALA A 68 -8.90 -5.17 -5.74
N VAL A 69 -8.56 -5.47 -4.48
CA VAL A 69 -7.16 -5.68 -4.07
C VAL A 69 -6.59 -6.93 -4.74
N LEU A 70 -7.31 -8.06 -4.72
CA LEU A 70 -6.88 -9.28 -5.41
C LEU A 70 -6.75 -9.08 -6.92
N THR A 71 -7.67 -8.33 -7.52
CA THR A 71 -7.60 -7.96 -8.94
C THR A 71 -6.33 -7.14 -9.24
N ALA A 72 -6.00 -6.16 -8.40
CA ALA A 72 -4.78 -5.37 -8.56
C ALA A 72 -3.51 -6.21 -8.37
N LEU A 73 -3.50 -7.14 -7.40
CA LEU A 73 -2.36 -8.03 -7.13
C LEU A 73 -2.13 -9.05 -8.24
N THR A 74 -3.20 -9.53 -8.89
CA THR A 74 -3.14 -10.55 -9.95
C THR A 74 -3.08 -9.97 -11.36
N ASP A 75 -3.19 -8.66 -11.53
CA ASP A 75 -3.01 -8.00 -12.82
C ASP A 75 -1.58 -8.26 -13.34
N PRO A 76 -1.39 -8.75 -14.58
CA PRO A 76 -0.07 -9.04 -15.15
C PRO A 76 0.85 -7.81 -15.25
N ARG A 77 0.31 -6.59 -15.14
CA ARG A 77 1.08 -5.33 -15.08
C ARG A 77 1.66 -5.07 -13.70
N THR A 78 1.10 -5.66 -12.65
CA THR A 78 1.61 -5.60 -11.28
C THR A 78 2.83 -6.51 -11.17
N ARG A 79 4.01 -5.90 -11.22
CA ARG A 79 5.31 -6.60 -11.24
C ARG A 79 5.98 -6.65 -9.87
N ILE A 80 5.58 -5.77 -8.95
CA ILE A 80 6.21 -5.60 -7.64
C ILE A 80 5.12 -5.30 -6.61
N VAL A 81 5.19 -5.98 -5.46
CA VAL A 81 4.44 -5.61 -4.26
C VAL A 81 5.42 -5.14 -3.19
N THR A 82 5.19 -3.96 -2.63
CA THR A 82 6.00 -3.39 -1.53
C THR A 82 5.15 -3.23 -0.28
N LEU A 83 5.75 -3.42 0.90
CA LEU A 83 5.03 -3.38 2.18
C LEU A 83 5.63 -2.32 3.12
N THR A 84 4.78 -1.42 3.62
CA THR A 84 5.09 -0.48 4.70
C THR A 84 4.07 -0.62 5.83
N ILE A 85 3.89 -1.86 6.29
CA ILE A 85 2.79 -2.26 7.19
C ILE A 85 3.15 -2.17 8.69
N THR A 86 4.34 -1.65 9.03
CA THR A 86 4.98 -1.72 10.37
C THR A 86 5.36 -3.15 10.79
N GLU A 87 6.24 -3.27 11.78
CA GLU A 87 6.77 -4.54 12.26
C GLU A 87 5.68 -5.47 12.81
N LYS A 88 4.66 -4.90 13.46
CA LYS A 88 3.58 -5.68 14.09
C LYS A 88 2.69 -6.40 13.08
N ALA A 89 2.49 -5.83 11.89
CA ALA A 89 1.61 -6.42 10.88
C ALA A 89 2.24 -7.62 10.15
N TYR A 90 3.52 -7.92 10.42
CA TYR A 90 4.13 -9.19 10.02
C TYR A 90 3.72 -10.36 10.94
N LEU A 91 2.96 -10.10 12.02
CA LEU A 91 2.33 -11.12 12.87
C LEU A 91 3.30 -12.22 13.31
N ARG A 92 4.47 -11.80 13.80
CA ARG A 92 5.57 -12.72 14.14
C ARG A 92 5.46 -13.21 15.58
N ALA A 93 5.72 -14.49 15.79
CA ALA A 93 5.93 -15.09 17.09
C ALA A 93 7.30 -14.68 17.69
N ALA A 94 7.53 -15.03 18.95
CA ALA A 94 8.75 -14.64 19.68
C ALA A 94 10.05 -15.24 19.10
N ASP A 95 9.96 -16.40 18.44
CA ASP A 95 11.07 -17.03 17.72
C ASP A 95 11.27 -16.45 16.30
N GLY A 96 10.40 -15.52 15.90
CA GLY A 96 10.44 -14.86 14.61
C GLY A 96 9.71 -15.60 13.49
N SER A 97 9.06 -16.73 13.74
CA SER A 97 8.13 -17.37 12.78
C SER A 97 6.84 -16.56 12.64
N LEU A 98 5.96 -16.98 11.74
CA LEU A 98 4.57 -16.51 11.75
C LEU A 98 3.87 -17.01 13.02
N ASP A 99 3.10 -16.14 13.68
CA ASP A 99 2.19 -16.51 14.75
C ASP A 99 0.89 -17.06 14.16
N GLU A 100 0.87 -18.37 13.92
CA GLU A 100 -0.31 -19.08 13.39
C GLU A 100 -1.51 -19.07 14.34
N THR A 101 -1.32 -18.70 15.60
CA THR A 101 -2.39 -18.59 16.59
C THR A 101 -3.04 -17.20 16.59
N HIS A 102 -2.46 -16.23 15.89
CA HIS A 102 -3.01 -14.88 15.80
C HIS A 102 -4.40 -14.93 15.16
N PRO A 103 -5.43 -14.27 15.74
CA PRO A 103 -6.81 -14.37 15.26
C PRO A 103 -6.98 -14.04 13.77
N ASP A 104 -6.24 -13.06 13.26
CA ASP A 104 -6.32 -12.70 11.84
C ASP A 104 -5.64 -13.73 10.92
N ILE A 105 -4.60 -14.44 11.37
CA ILE A 105 -4.02 -15.56 10.59
C ILE A 105 -4.98 -16.74 10.57
N VAL A 106 -5.59 -17.07 11.72
CA VAL A 106 -6.63 -18.09 11.80
C VAL A 106 -7.82 -17.73 10.91
N HIS A 107 -8.22 -16.45 10.87
CA HIS A 107 -9.26 -15.97 9.96
C HIS A 107 -8.88 -16.18 8.50
N ASP A 108 -7.69 -15.76 8.10
CA ASP A 108 -7.22 -15.87 6.71
C ASP A 108 -7.15 -17.33 6.24
N LEU A 109 -6.64 -18.22 7.10
CA LEU A 109 -6.59 -19.67 6.82
C LEU A 109 -7.98 -20.29 6.67
N GLY A 110 -8.95 -19.84 7.46
CA GLY A 110 -10.34 -20.31 7.39
C GLY A 110 -11.15 -19.70 6.25
N ASN A 111 -10.75 -18.53 5.73
CA ASN A 111 -11.50 -17.73 4.76
C ASN A 111 -10.58 -17.19 3.65
N PRO A 112 -9.95 -18.05 2.83
CA PRO A 112 -8.96 -17.63 1.84
C PRO A 112 -9.53 -16.69 0.76
N GLY A 113 -10.85 -16.70 0.54
CA GLY A 113 -11.52 -15.76 -0.37
C GLY A 113 -11.84 -14.40 0.23
N SER A 114 -11.57 -14.16 1.53
CA SER A 114 -11.81 -12.89 2.20
C SER A 114 -10.72 -12.63 3.27
N PRO A 115 -9.45 -12.50 2.86
CA PRO A 115 -8.34 -12.29 3.78
C PRO A 115 -8.38 -10.89 4.42
N ARG A 116 -7.67 -10.75 5.54
CA ARG A 116 -7.53 -9.51 6.33
C ARG A 116 -6.08 -9.08 6.47
N THR A 117 -5.12 -10.00 6.38
CA THR A 117 -3.70 -9.70 6.58
C THR A 117 -2.96 -9.62 5.26
N ALA A 118 -1.78 -8.98 5.28
CA ALA A 118 -0.89 -8.99 4.12
C ALA A 118 -0.52 -10.42 3.67
N HIS A 119 -0.45 -11.39 4.60
CA HIS A 119 -0.15 -12.78 4.28
C HIS A 119 -1.34 -13.49 3.62
N GLY A 120 -2.57 -13.11 3.93
CA GLY A 120 -3.74 -13.72 3.28
C GLY A 120 -3.96 -13.20 1.86
N PHE A 121 -3.54 -11.96 1.57
CA PHE A 121 -3.63 -11.37 0.23
C PHE A 121 -2.51 -11.81 -0.73
N LEU A 122 -1.35 -12.25 -0.20
CA LEU A 122 -0.15 -12.60 -0.97
C LEU A 122 0.09 -14.11 -1.03
#